data_AF-A0A1Y5SI42-F1
#
_entry.id   AF-A0A1Y5SI42-F1
#
_cell.length_a   1.000
_cell.length_b   1.000
_cell.length_c   1.000
_cell.angle_alpha   90.00
_cell.angle_beta   90.00
_cell.angle_gamma   90.00
#
_symmetry.space_group_name_H-M   'P 1'
#
loop_
_entity.id
_entity.type
_entity.pdbx_description
1 polymer ?
#
loop_
_entity_poly.entity_id
_entity_poly.type
_entity_poly.pdbx_seq_one_letter_code
_entity_poly.pdbx_strand_id
1 'polypeptide(L)'
;MYTSSRSVHIYLISLLNSAFNPISIRRRALEHAQIFYCPSFHTSPEPFPGSGFFMPQTGLLGQRNLADLMRRGCFFKKRYYLKSMSKIDRLSDPDIVRILTSTRVIALVGASSRPERASHRVGNFLTAQGYKVIPVNPGQAGKELFGQTCVASLSDIDEPVDMVDIFRKSEDVLPVVEQALEHLRGLKTIWMQLEIVNDKAAALGRAQGAEVVMDRCPAIEIPRLGIGKVSSV
;
A
#
# COMPACT_ATOMS: atom_id res chain seq x y z
N MET A 1 -22.27 25.25 53.31
CA MET A 1 -21.60 25.86 52.13
C MET A 1 -20.22 25.22 51.99
N TYR A 2 -20.05 24.26 51.07
CA TYR A 2 -18.75 23.86 50.52
C TYR A 2 -19.03 22.96 49.31
N THR A 3 -19.05 23.55 48.12
CA THR A 3 -19.13 22.83 46.84
C THR A 3 -17.80 22.99 46.16
N SER A 4 -16.96 21.94 46.11
CA SER A 4 -15.71 22.00 45.35
C SER A 4 -15.15 20.63 44.98
N SER A 5 -14.79 20.52 43.70
CA SER A 5 -13.67 19.73 43.15
C SER A 5 -13.80 18.22 42.98
N ARG A 6 -14.81 17.75 42.22
CA ARG A 6 -14.70 16.46 41.49
C ARG A 6 -15.12 16.47 40.02
N SER A 7 -15.78 17.52 39.53
CA SER A 7 -16.30 17.53 38.15
C SER A 7 -15.38 18.15 37.09
N VAL A 8 -14.28 18.82 37.48
CA VAL A 8 -13.35 19.46 36.52
C VAL A 8 -12.23 18.51 36.06
N HIS A 9 -11.95 17.44 36.80
CA HIS A 9 -10.91 16.47 36.44
C HIS A 9 -11.34 15.45 35.37
N ILE A 10 -12.66 15.23 35.19
CA ILE A 10 -13.17 14.28 34.20
C ILE A 10 -13.25 14.91 32.79
N TYR A 11 -13.42 16.23 32.69
CA TYR A 11 -13.45 16.92 31.40
C TYR A 11 -12.07 17.11 30.75
N LEU A 12 -10.98 17.17 31.53
CA LEU A 12 -9.63 17.30 30.99
C LEU A 12 -9.07 16.00 30.39
N ILE A 13 -9.55 14.84 30.85
CA ILE A 13 -9.14 13.53 30.34
C ILE A 13 -9.84 13.19 29.00
N SER A 14 -11.04 13.73 28.76
CA SER A 14 -11.77 13.53 27.50
C SER A 14 -11.17 14.33 26.31
N LEU A 15 -10.60 15.51 26.59
CA LEU A 15 -9.98 16.36 25.56
C LEU A 15 -8.55 15.94 25.19
N LEU A 16 -7.84 15.21 26.05
CA LEU A 16 -6.50 14.70 25.72
C LEU A 16 -6.53 13.36 24.96
N ASN A 17 -7.59 12.55 25.10
CA ASN A 17 -7.74 11.29 24.36
C ASN A 17 -8.24 11.45 22.91
N SER A 18 -8.80 12.61 22.55
CA SER A 18 -9.23 12.92 21.18
C SER A 18 -8.10 13.46 20.30
N ALA A 19 -6.95 13.84 20.88
CA ALA A 19 -5.78 14.34 20.16
C ALA A 19 -4.72 13.27 19.82
N PHE A 20 -4.85 12.04 20.34
CA PHE A 20 -3.89 10.94 20.16
C PHE A 20 -4.52 9.64 19.66
N ASN A 21 -5.61 9.72 18.89
CA ASN A 21 -6.10 8.56 18.15
C ASN A 21 -5.49 8.55 16.72
N PRO A 22 -4.61 7.59 16.37
CA PRO A 22 -3.95 7.55 15.06
C PRO A 22 -4.91 7.37 13.87
N ILE A 23 -6.18 7.01 14.12
CA ILE A 23 -7.21 6.82 13.09
C ILE A 23 -7.79 8.17 12.61
N SER A 24 -7.93 9.17 13.49
CA SER A 24 -8.54 10.47 13.12
C SER A 24 -7.56 11.38 12.35
N ILE A 25 -6.25 11.24 12.60
CA ILE A 25 -5.19 11.96 11.89
C ILE A 25 -5.12 11.56 10.40
N ARG A 26 -5.47 10.29 10.07
CA ARG A 26 -5.48 9.81 8.68
C ARG A 26 -6.61 10.41 7.83
N ARG A 27 -7.79 10.70 8.40
CA ARG A 27 -8.90 11.29 7.61
C ARG A 27 -8.64 12.73 7.17
N ARG A 28 -7.92 13.54 7.97
CA ARG A 28 -7.62 14.94 7.60
C ARG A 28 -6.44 15.10 6.66
N ALA A 29 -5.56 14.11 6.54
CA ALA A 29 -4.41 14.18 5.64
C ALA A 29 -4.75 13.86 4.17
N LEU A 30 -5.94 13.31 3.89
CA LEU A 30 -6.33 12.83 2.55
C LEU A 30 -7.18 13.81 1.74
N GLU A 31 -7.70 14.89 2.32
CA GLU A 31 -8.43 15.90 1.54
C GLU A 31 -7.50 16.74 0.63
N HIS A 32 -6.18 16.73 0.83
CA HIS A 32 -5.22 17.56 0.07
C HIS A 32 -4.18 16.76 -0.74
N ALA A 33 -4.48 15.51 -1.12
CA ALA A 33 -3.59 14.68 -1.94
C ALA A 33 -4.18 14.38 -3.33
N GLN A 34 -4.77 15.38 -3.98
CA GLN A 34 -4.73 15.46 -5.44
C GLN A 34 -3.48 16.28 -5.79
N ILE A 35 -2.49 15.65 -6.43
CA ILE A 35 -1.62 16.17 -7.50
C ILE A 35 -0.59 15.07 -7.77
N PHE A 36 -0.91 14.23 -8.75
CA PHE A 36 0.08 13.68 -9.67
C PHE A 36 -0.29 14.26 -11.03
N TYR A 37 0.40 15.31 -11.45
CA TYR A 37 0.46 15.68 -12.86
C TYR A 37 1.86 16.20 -13.14
N CYS A 38 2.60 15.41 -13.91
CA CYS A 38 3.84 15.84 -14.55
C CYS A 38 3.47 16.07 -16.03
N PRO A 39 3.66 17.29 -16.54
CA PRO A 39 4.02 17.44 -17.93
C PRO A 39 5.30 18.25 -18.06
N SER A 40 6.16 17.68 -18.88
CA SER A 40 7.42 18.19 -19.42
C SER A 40 7.44 19.70 -19.72
N PHE A 41 8.59 20.28 -19.40
CA PHE A 41 9.12 21.56 -19.88
C PHE A 41 9.00 21.72 -21.41
N HIS A 42 8.43 22.84 -21.90
CA HIS A 42 8.91 23.59 -23.08
C HIS A 42 8.36 25.04 -23.14
N THR A 43 9.25 25.99 -22.88
CA THR A 43 9.55 27.29 -23.52
C THR A 43 8.47 28.25 -24.07
N SER A 44 8.53 29.47 -23.52
CA SER A 44 8.48 30.84 -24.13
C SER A 44 7.14 31.56 -24.46
N PRO A 45 7.15 32.92 -24.44
CA PRO A 45 6.03 33.77 -23.99
C PRO A 45 5.35 34.57 -25.11
N GLU A 46 4.14 35.10 -24.85
CA GLU A 46 3.68 36.47 -25.21
C GLU A 46 2.30 36.74 -24.54
N PRO A 47 1.94 38.02 -24.23
CA PRO A 47 0.85 38.38 -23.32
C PRO A 47 -0.43 38.83 -24.04
N PHE A 48 -1.59 38.65 -23.39
CA PHE A 48 -2.77 39.48 -23.67
C PHE A 48 -3.49 39.90 -22.37
N PRO A 49 -4.16 41.07 -22.40
CA PRO A 49 -4.41 41.90 -21.24
C PRO A 49 -5.82 41.72 -20.68
N GLY A 50 -6.01 42.21 -19.45
CA GLY A 50 -7.31 42.71 -19.01
C GLY A 50 -8.06 41.77 -18.06
N SER A 51 -7.85 41.96 -16.78
CA SER A 51 -8.92 42.25 -15.82
C SER A 51 -8.29 42.46 -14.45
N GLY A 52 -8.51 43.67 -13.92
CA GLY A 52 -7.97 44.11 -12.66
C GLY A 52 -8.45 43.23 -11.51
N PHE A 53 -7.50 42.71 -10.74
CA PHE A 53 -7.75 42.28 -9.38
C PHE A 53 -6.87 43.12 -8.45
N PHE A 54 -7.56 43.92 -7.65
CA PHE A 54 -6.99 44.85 -6.68
C PHE A 54 -6.30 44.03 -5.57
N MET A 55 -4.97 44.12 -5.46
CA MET A 55 -4.23 43.60 -4.31
C MET A 55 -4.02 44.72 -3.28
N PRO A 56 -4.33 44.52 -1.98
CA PRO A 56 -3.79 45.39 -0.97
C PRO A 56 -2.31 45.04 -0.76
N GLN A 57 -1.46 46.06 -0.81
CA GLN A 57 -0.04 45.94 -0.50
C GLN A 57 0.14 45.42 0.94
N THR A 58 0.71 44.22 1.05
CA THR A 58 1.32 43.75 2.30
C THR A 58 2.79 43.42 2.02
N GLY A 59 3.64 43.85 2.95
CA GLY A 59 5.04 44.13 2.74
C GLY A 59 5.92 42.94 2.32
N LEU A 60 7.01 43.30 1.65
CA LEU A 60 8.17 42.50 1.31
C LEU A 60 8.88 41.97 2.58
N LEU A 61 8.36 40.93 3.22
CA LEU A 61 9.08 40.08 4.18
C LEU A 61 8.24 38.83 4.47
N GLY A 62 8.41 37.76 3.67
CA GLY A 62 7.75 36.48 4.02
C GLY A 62 7.71 35.37 2.97
N GLN A 63 8.01 35.64 1.69
CA GLN A 63 7.82 34.62 0.65
C GLN A 63 8.99 33.63 0.47
N ARG A 64 10.13 33.82 1.15
CA ARG A 64 11.28 32.89 1.06
C ARG A 64 11.15 31.63 1.92
N ASN A 65 10.18 31.55 2.84
CA ASN A 65 10.09 30.44 3.79
C ASN A 65 9.03 29.39 3.46
N LEU A 66 8.06 29.65 2.57
CA LEU A 66 6.98 28.69 2.35
C LEU A 66 7.42 27.50 1.50
N ALA A 67 8.18 27.73 0.42
CA ALA A 67 8.72 26.65 -0.41
C ALA A 67 9.79 25.82 0.32
N ASP A 68 10.53 26.44 1.25
CA ASP A 68 11.54 25.75 2.06
C ASP A 68 10.90 24.99 3.23
N LEU A 69 9.85 25.52 3.88
CA LEU A 69 9.03 24.75 4.83
C LEU A 69 8.32 23.58 4.15
N MET A 70 7.77 23.77 2.95
CA MET A 70 7.11 22.71 2.18
C MET A 70 8.10 21.64 1.76
N ARG A 71 9.31 22.01 1.31
CA ARG A 71 10.40 21.06 1.04
C ARG A 71 10.85 20.32 2.28
N ARG A 72 11.14 21.02 3.38
CA ARG A 72 11.55 20.41 4.66
C ARG A 72 10.45 19.52 5.24
N GLY A 73 9.18 19.93 5.14
CA GLY A 73 8.01 19.16 5.56
C GLY A 73 7.79 17.89 4.72
N CYS A 74 7.86 17.99 3.39
CA CYS A 74 7.79 16.81 2.51
C CYS A 74 8.98 15.86 2.72
N PHE A 75 10.19 16.39 2.92
CA PHE A 75 11.38 15.57 3.19
C PHE A 75 11.29 14.86 4.54
N PHE A 76 10.81 15.56 5.58
CA PHE A 76 10.66 15.00 6.91
C PHE A 76 9.54 13.95 6.95
N LYS A 77 8.40 14.21 6.30
CA LYS A 77 7.29 13.26 6.18
C LYS A 77 7.70 12.00 5.40
N LYS A 78 8.43 12.16 4.28
CA LYS A 78 8.99 11.04 3.50
C LYS A 78 9.99 10.21 4.31
N ARG A 79 10.86 10.85 5.09
CA ARG A 79 11.87 10.18 5.94
C ARG A 79 11.24 9.50 7.17
N TYR A 80 10.17 10.07 7.75
CA TYR A 80 9.41 9.43 8.84
C TYR A 80 8.58 8.23 8.36
N TYR A 81 7.98 8.34 7.17
CA TYR A 81 7.26 7.24 6.54
C TYR A 81 8.20 6.06 6.26
N LEU A 82 9.36 6.32 5.64
CA LEU A 82 10.38 5.30 5.36
C LEU A 82 11.02 4.69 6.63
N LYS A 83 11.19 5.46 7.71
CA LYS A 83 11.74 4.93 8.99
C LYS A 83 10.71 4.09 9.76
N SER A 84 9.41 4.36 9.60
CA SER A 84 8.31 3.66 10.26
C SER A 84 7.88 2.36 9.55
N MET A 85 8.21 2.19 8.27
CA MET A 85 7.83 1.01 7.45
C MET A 85 8.58 -0.28 7.83
N SER A 86 9.59 -0.23 8.71
CA SER A 86 10.45 -1.39 9.02
C SER A 86 9.97 -2.31 10.15
N LYS A 87 8.75 -2.14 10.70
CA LYS A 87 8.35 -2.86 11.94
C LYS A 87 7.10 -3.73 11.88
N ILE A 88 6.30 -3.69 10.82
CA ILE A 88 5.02 -4.41 10.79
C ILE A 88 5.24 -5.91 10.58
N ASP A 89 6.07 -6.29 9.61
CA ASP A 89 6.36 -7.70 9.30
C ASP A 89 7.68 -8.22 9.89
N ARG A 90 8.55 -7.32 10.38
CA ARG A 90 9.90 -7.61 10.92
C ARG A 90 10.86 -8.25 9.91
N LEU A 91 10.61 -8.08 8.61
CA LEU A 91 11.46 -8.59 7.53
C LEU A 91 12.48 -7.54 7.07
N SER A 92 13.72 -7.99 6.86
CA SER A 92 14.81 -7.17 6.35
C SER A 92 14.84 -7.11 4.82
N ASP A 93 15.58 -6.16 4.24
CA ASP A 93 15.75 -6.07 2.78
C ASP A 93 16.29 -7.39 2.17
N PRO A 94 17.31 -8.06 2.73
CA PRO A 94 17.72 -9.39 2.29
C PRO A 94 16.61 -10.44 2.30
N ASP A 95 15.71 -10.42 3.29
CA ASP A 95 14.58 -11.36 3.34
C ASP A 95 13.63 -11.12 2.18
N ILE A 96 13.28 -9.85 1.91
CA ILE A 96 12.42 -9.47 0.80
C ILE A 96 13.05 -9.83 -0.55
N VAL A 97 14.35 -9.58 -0.71
CA VAL A 97 15.09 -10.01 -1.92
C VAL A 97 15.00 -11.52 -2.10
N ARG A 98 15.24 -12.31 -1.04
CA ARG A 98 15.17 -13.78 -1.10
C ARG A 98 13.77 -14.27 -1.47
N ILE A 99 12.73 -13.72 -0.84
CA ILE A 99 11.33 -14.06 -1.11
C ILE A 99 11.02 -13.81 -2.60
N LEU A 100 11.27 -12.59 -3.09
CA LEU A 100 10.91 -12.22 -4.46
C LEU A 100 11.74 -12.98 -5.50
N THR A 101 13.04 -13.18 -5.28
CA THR A 101 13.92 -13.89 -6.24
C THR A 101 13.66 -15.40 -6.31
N SER A 102 13.19 -16.02 -5.22
CA SER A 102 12.87 -17.46 -5.18
C SER A 102 11.44 -17.79 -5.61
N THR A 103 10.54 -16.80 -5.62
CA THR A 103 9.16 -16.94 -6.07
C THR A 103 9.09 -17.11 -7.58
N ARG A 104 8.22 -18.01 -8.06
CA ARG A 104 7.95 -18.23 -9.49
C ARG A 104 6.46 -18.13 -9.81
N VAL A 105 5.62 -18.76 -8.99
CA VAL A 105 4.16 -18.77 -9.18
C VAL A 105 3.46 -17.96 -8.08
N ILE A 106 2.65 -17.00 -8.49
CA ILE A 106 1.93 -16.08 -7.60
C ILE A 106 0.42 -16.22 -7.82
N ALA A 107 -0.32 -16.57 -6.77
CA ALA A 107 -1.78 -16.47 -6.78
C ALA A 107 -2.20 -15.07 -6.33
N LEU A 108 -2.79 -14.29 -7.24
CA LEU A 108 -3.21 -12.91 -7.00
C LEU A 108 -4.69 -12.85 -6.63
N VAL A 109 -4.97 -12.70 -5.34
CA VAL A 109 -6.32 -12.67 -4.77
C VAL A 109 -6.91 -11.26 -4.84
N GLY A 110 -8.11 -11.14 -5.42
CA GLY A 110 -8.73 -9.86 -5.70
C GLY A 110 -8.30 -9.27 -7.04
N ALA A 111 -7.93 -10.13 -7.99
CA ALA A 111 -7.61 -9.76 -9.36
C ALA A 111 -8.76 -8.97 -10.00
N SER A 112 -8.44 -7.91 -10.73
CA SER A 112 -9.43 -7.07 -11.42
C SER A 112 -8.99 -6.87 -12.86
N SER A 113 -9.94 -6.91 -13.80
CA SER A 113 -9.73 -6.54 -15.21
C SER A 113 -9.61 -5.03 -15.42
N ARG A 114 -10.01 -4.23 -14.43
CA ARG A 114 -10.10 -2.77 -14.57
C ARG A 114 -8.72 -2.10 -14.40
N PRO A 115 -8.22 -1.31 -15.38
CA PRO A 115 -6.88 -0.72 -15.36
C PRO A 115 -6.58 0.23 -14.20
N GLU A 116 -7.59 0.90 -13.66
CA GLU A 116 -7.45 1.83 -12.55
C GLU A 116 -7.20 1.13 -11.22
N ARG A 117 -7.46 -0.17 -11.12
CA ARG A 117 -7.25 -0.95 -9.89
C ARG A 117 -5.79 -1.31 -9.70
N ALA A 118 -5.32 -1.24 -8.44
CA ALA A 118 -3.96 -1.60 -8.08
C ALA A 118 -3.63 -3.06 -8.44
N SER A 119 -4.57 -3.99 -8.19
CA SER A 119 -4.40 -5.41 -8.53
C SER A 119 -4.15 -5.65 -10.02
N HIS A 120 -4.78 -4.88 -10.91
CA HIS A 120 -4.53 -4.96 -12.34
C HIS A 120 -3.12 -4.49 -12.71
N ARG A 121 -2.68 -3.35 -12.16
CA ARG A 121 -1.35 -2.80 -12.46
C ARG A 121 -0.24 -3.68 -11.91
N VAL A 122 -0.38 -4.15 -10.67
CA VAL A 122 0.62 -5.02 -10.03
C VAL A 122 0.66 -6.38 -10.71
N GLY A 123 -0.48 -6.98 -11.05
CA GLY A 123 -0.52 -8.24 -11.80
C GLY A 123 0.24 -8.15 -13.13
N ASN A 124 -0.04 -7.14 -13.95
CA ASN A 124 0.69 -6.92 -15.21
C ASN A 124 2.18 -6.65 -14.99
N PHE A 125 2.54 -5.89 -13.94
CA PHE A 125 3.94 -5.65 -13.60
C PHE A 125 4.65 -6.96 -13.26
N LEU A 126 4.06 -7.81 -12.41
CA LEU A 126 4.62 -9.11 -12.03
C LEU A 126 4.77 -10.04 -13.24
N THR A 127 3.78 -10.11 -14.12
CA THR A 127 3.90 -10.86 -15.39
C THR A 127 5.05 -10.33 -16.24
N ALA A 128 5.21 -9.00 -16.37
CA ALA A 128 6.31 -8.39 -17.11
C ALA A 128 7.70 -8.62 -16.48
N GLN A 129 7.74 -8.89 -15.17
CA GLN A 129 8.94 -9.31 -14.43
C GLN A 129 9.26 -10.80 -14.57
N GLY A 130 8.40 -11.59 -15.23
CA GLY A 130 8.61 -13.01 -15.52
C GLY A 130 7.92 -13.97 -14.56
N TYR A 131 7.16 -13.47 -13.57
CA TYR A 131 6.38 -14.35 -12.68
C TYR A 131 5.17 -14.93 -13.41
N LYS A 132 4.80 -16.16 -13.09
CA LYS A 132 3.49 -16.71 -13.45
C LYS A 132 2.45 -16.20 -12.46
N VAL A 133 1.51 -15.39 -12.93
CA VAL A 133 0.48 -14.77 -12.08
C VAL A 133 -0.87 -15.41 -12.34
N ILE A 134 -1.37 -16.18 -11.37
CA ILE A 134 -2.68 -16.83 -11.41
C ILE A 134 -3.71 -15.88 -10.78
N PRO A 135 -4.68 -15.35 -11.54
CA PRO A 135 -5.66 -14.42 -11.01
C PRO A 135 -6.78 -15.17 -10.27
N VAL A 136 -7.14 -14.69 -9.08
CA VAL A 136 -8.19 -15.28 -8.25
C VAL A 136 -9.25 -14.22 -7.93
N ASN A 137 -10.44 -14.40 -8.49
CA ASN A 137 -11.61 -13.56 -8.20
C ASN A 137 -12.91 -14.26 -8.68
N PRO A 138 -13.86 -14.57 -7.77
CA PRO A 138 -15.15 -15.16 -8.14
C PRO A 138 -15.92 -14.35 -9.20
N GLY A 139 -15.86 -13.02 -9.14
CA GLY A 139 -16.56 -12.13 -10.07
C GLY A 139 -15.90 -11.98 -11.45
N GLN A 140 -14.71 -12.55 -11.65
CA GLN A 140 -14.01 -12.57 -12.94
C GLN A 140 -13.67 -14.00 -13.38
N ALA A 141 -14.19 -15.02 -12.69
CA ALA A 141 -13.90 -16.42 -12.99
C ALA A 141 -14.19 -16.75 -14.47
N GLY A 142 -13.28 -17.49 -15.11
CA GLY A 142 -13.34 -17.87 -16.52
C GLY A 142 -12.84 -16.81 -17.51
N LYS A 143 -12.52 -15.59 -17.07
CA LYS A 143 -11.93 -14.56 -17.93
C LYS A 143 -10.41 -14.66 -17.94
N GLU A 144 -9.79 -14.25 -19.05
CA GLU A 144 -8.34 -14.13 -19.11
C GLU A 144 -7.86 -12.83 -18.48
N LEU A 145 -6.89 -12.96 -17.56
CA LEU A 145 -6.17 -11.86 -16.94
C LEU A 145 -4.70 -12.24 -16.85
N PHE A 146 -3.80 -11.29 -17.16
CA PHE A 146 -2.35 -11.51 -17.03
C PHE A 146 -1.81 -12.73 -17.82
N GLY A 147 -2.52 -13.12 -18.89
CA GLY A 147 -2.20 -14.30 -19.70
C GLY A 147 -2.58 -15.64 -19.08
N GLN A 148 -3.43 -15.64 -18.04
CA GLN A 148 -3.94 -16.84 -17.36
C GLN A 148 -5.46 -16.75 -17.19
N THR A 149 -6.14 -17.90 -17.10
CA THR A 149 -7.57 -17.94 -16.78
C THR A 149 -7.78 -17.62 -15.30
N CYS A 150 -8.64 -16.65 -15.01
CA CYS A 150 -9.01 -16.29 -13.65
C CYS A 150 -9.86 -17.40 -13.04
N VAL A 151 -9.44 -17.88 -11.87
CA VAL A 151 -10.21 -18.86 -11.09
C VAL A 151 -11.09 -18.16 -10.06
N ALA A 152 -12.12 -18.86 -9.57
CA ALA A 152 -13.03 -18.29 -8.58
C ALA A 152 -12.41 -18.31 -7.18
N SER A 153 -11.67 -19.36 -6.84
CA SER A 153 -11.15 -19.59 -5.49
C SER A 153 -9.73 -20.16 -5.51
N LEU A 154 -9.05 -20.11 -4.37
CA LEU A 154 -7.70 -20.69 -4.24
C LEU A 154 -7.70 -22.22 -4.35
N SER A 155 -8.82 -22.88 -4.03
CA SER A 155 -8.98 -24.33 -4.18
C SER A 155 -9.08 -24.79 -5.63
N ASP A 156 -9.35 -23.88 -6.57
CA ASP A 156 -9.45 -24.21 -8.00
C ASP A 156 -8.08 -24.16 -8.71
N ILE A 157 -6.99 -23.96 -7.96
CA ILE A 157 -5.63 -23.92 -8.50
C ILE A 157 -5.02 -25.31 -8.41
N ASP A 158 -4.83 -25.95 -9.56
CA ASP A 158 -4.29 -27.32 -9.66
C ASP A 158 -2.74 -27.37 -9.71
N GLU A 159 -2.07 -26.23 -9.62
CA GLU A 159 -0.61 -26.14 -9.70
C GLU A 159 0.05 -25.58 -8.43
N PRO A 160 1.33 -25.86 -8.17
CA PRO A 160 2.04 -25.33 -7.00
C PRO A 160 2.13 -23.80 -7.02
N VAL A 161 1.73 -23.17 -5.91
CA VAL A 161 1.82 -21.72 -5.71
C VAL A 161 2.88 -21.41 -4.67
N ASP A 162 3.86 -20.57 -5.03
CA ASP A 162 4.91 -20.15 -4.08
C ASP A 162 4.44 -19.03 -3.16
N MET A 163 3.65 -18.09 -3.71
CA MET A 163 3.22 -16.88 -3.03
C MET A 163 1.75 -16.56 -3.27
N VAL A 164 1.00 -16.22 -2.21
CA VAL A 164 -0.33 -15.62 -2.33
C VAL A 164 -0.22 -14.11 -2.14
N ASP A 165 -0.64 -13.32 -3.13
CA ASP A 165 -0.65 -11.86 -3.11
C ASP A 165 -2.09 -11.33 -2.93
N ILE A 166 -2.36 -10.63 -1.83
CA ILE A 166 -3.72 -10.33 -1.36
C ILE A 166 -4.05 -8.85 -1.54
N PHE A 167 -5.07 -8.56 -2.38
CA PHE A 167 -5.67 -7.24 -2.59
C PHE A 167 -7.07 -7.09 -1.97
N ARG A 168 -7.38 -7.91 -0.96
CA ARG A 168 -8.63 -7.83 -0.20
C ARG A 168 -8.46 -6.96 1.04
N LYS A 169 -9.56 -6.42 1.55
CA LYS A 169 -9.53 -5.63 2.79
C LYS A 169 -9.00 -6.48 3.94
N SER A 170 -8.35 -5.85 4.92
CA SER A 170 -7.77 -6.54 6.10
C SER A 170 -8.74 -7.48 6.82
N GLU A 171 -10.02 -7.14 6.89
CA GLU A 171 -11.09 -7.95 7.49
C GLU A 171 -11.34 -9.28 6.76
N ASP A 172 -11.10 -9.32 5.45
CA ASP A 172 -11.29 -10.50 4.60
C ASP A 172 -10.01 -11.34 4.46
N VAL A 173 -8.89 -10.92 5.04
CA VAL A 173 -7.59 -11.59 4.82
C VAL A 173 -7.51 -12.94 5.53
N LEU A 174 -8.04 -13.05 6.75
CA LEU A 174 -7.92 -14.28 7.55
C LEU A 174 -8.56 -15.49 6.84
N PRO A 175 -9.81 -15.42 6.33
CA PRO A 175 -10.39 -16.52 5.55
C PRO A 175 -9.58 -16.88 4.29
N VAL A 176 -8.99 -15.88 3.63
CA VAL A 176 -8.15 -16.12 2.44
C VAL A 176 -6.88 -16.89 2.82
N VAL A 177 -6.25 -16.54 3.96
CA VAL A 177 -5.07 -17.23 4.46
C VAL A 177 -5.39 -18.65 4.92
N GLU A 178 -6.51 -18.86 5.61
CA GLU A 178 -6.98 -20.20 5.99
C GLU A 178 -7.15 -21.08 4.75
N GLN A 179 -7.86 -20.57 3.73
CA GLN A 179 -8.05 -21.28 2.46
C GLN A 179 -6.72 -21.56 1.74
N ALA A 180 -5.81 -20.59 1.72
CA ALA A 180 -4.50 -20.74 1.08
C ALA A 180 -3.69 -21.87 1.73
N LEU A 181 -3.64 -21.90 3.06
CA LEU A 181 -2.90 -22.91 3.83
C LEU A 181 -3.53 -24.30 3.73
N GLU A 182 -4.85 -24.39 3.56
CA GLU A 182 -5.57 -25.66 3.40
C GLU A 182 -5.34 -26.29 2.02
N HIS A 183 -5.38 -25.49 0.95
CA HIS A 183 -5.40 -26.02 -0.42
C HIS A 183 -4.07 -25.93 -1.16
N LEU A 184 -3.24 -24.92 -0.86
CA LEU A 184 -1.99 -24.69 -1.59
C LEU A 184 -0.82 -25.40 -0.92
N ARG A 185 -0.58 -26.64 -1.36
CA ARG A 185 0.58 -27.42 -0.89
C ARG A 185 1.88 -26.75 -1.33
N GLY A 186 2.77 -26.54 -0.37
CA GLY A 186 4.07 -25.91 -0.62
C GLY A 186 4.04 -24.39 -0.71
N LEU A 187 2.95 -23.74 -0.27
CA LEU A 187 2.90 -22.29 -0.10
C LEU A 187 4.02 -21.82 0.82
N LYS A 188 4.87 -20.92 0.32
CA LYS A 188 6.03 -20.40 1.06
C LYS A 188 5.75 -19.03 1.64
N THR A 189 5.01 -18.20 0.90
CA THR A 189 4.85 -16.77 1.24
C THR A 189 3.40 -16.31 1.15
N ILE A 190 2.95 -15.58 2.17
CA ILE A 190 1.72 -14.80 2.16
C ILE A 190 2.11 -13.32 2.09
N TRP A 191 1.64 -12.64 1.07
CA TRP A 191 1.94 -11.24 0.81
C TRP A 191 0.68 -10.39 0.91
N MET A 192 0.62 -9.51 1.91
CA MET A 192 -0.48 -8.55 2.08
C MET A 192 -0.05 -7.19 1.52
N GLN A 193 -0.83 -6.67 0.57
CA GLN A 193 -0.51 -5.43 -0.13
C GLN A 193 -0.55 -4.20 0.80
N LEU A 194 -0.18 -3.04 0.24
CA LEU A 194 -0.17 -1.76 0.97
C LEU A 194 -1.50 -1.50 1.68
N GLU A 195 -1.40 -0.99 2.90
CA GLU A 195 -2.48 -0.68 3.83
C GLU A 195 -3.27 -1.91 4.32
N ILE A 196 -2.84 -3.13 3.98
CA ILE A 196 -3.45 -4.39 4.44
C ILE A 196 -2.54 -5.01 5.50
N VAL A 197 -3.07 -5.06 6.73
CA VAL A 197 -2.41 -5.63 7.91
C VAL A 197 -3.42 -6.48 8.66
N ASN A 198 -3.08 -7.74 8.93
CA ASN A 198 -3.90 -8.64 9.72
C ASN A 198 -3.01 -9.54 10.59
N ASP A 199 -2.85 -9.17 11.86
CA ASP A 199 -1.96 -9.89 12.78
C ASP A 199 -2.41 -11.33 13.05
N LYS A 200 -3.72 -11.61 13.04
CA LYS A 200 -4.25 -12.96 13.23
C LYS A 200 -3.86 -13.86 12.07
N ALA A 201 -4.08 -13.38 10.85
CA ALA A 201 -3.69 -14.09 9.63
C ALA A 201 -2.17 -14.26 9.56
N ALA A 202 -1.40 -13.26 9.99
CA ALA A 202 0.05 -13.36 10.04
C ALA A 202 0.55 -14.36 11.08
N ALA A 203 -0.06 -14.43 12.26
CA ALA A 203 0.25 -15.43 13.26
C ALA A 203 -0.06 -16.85 12.76
N LEU A 204 -1.22 -17.03 12.12
CA LEU A 204 -1.62 -18.30 11.52
C LEU A 204 -0.65 -18.76 10.43
N GLY A 205 -0.32 -17.88 9.47
CA GLY A 205 0.62 -18.20 8.39
C GLY A 205 2.00 -18.59 8.91
N ARG A 206 2.54 -17.82 9.87
CA ARG A 206 3.84 -18.12 10.49
C ARG A 206 3.82 -19.44 11.27
N ALA A 207 2.72 -19.75 11.97
CA ALA A 207 2.58 -21.00 12.71
C ALA A 207 2.60 -22.23 11.79
N GLN A 208 2.17 -22.07 10.53
CA GLN A 208 2.22 -23.10 9.49
C GLN A 208 3.51 -23.06 8.65
N GLY A 209 4.49 -22.25 9.04
CA GLY A 209 5.81 -22.18 8.37
C GLY A 209 5.87 -21.27 7.15
N ALA A 210 4.81 -20.52 6.83
CA ALA A 210 4.84 -19.54 5.76
C ALA A 210 5.48 -18.22 6.23
N GLU A 211 6.24 -17.59 5.33
CA GLU A 211 6.70 -16.22 5.51
C GLU A 211 5.56 -15.25 5.26
N VAL A 212 5.38 -14.26 6.14
CA VAL A 212 4.29 -13.30 6.03
C VAL A 212 4.83 -11.89 5.89
N VAL A 213 4.57 -11.32 4.72
CA VAL A 213 4.88 -9.93 4.36
C VAL A 213 3.60 -9.10 4.49
N MET A 214 3.68 -7.94 5.12
CA MET A 214 2.52 -7.05 5.32
C MET A 214 2.84 -5.61 4.99
N ASP A 215 1.86 -4.89 4.44
CA ASP A 215 1.98 -3.46 4.09
C ASP A 215 3.13 -3.19 3.10
N ARG A 216 3.31 -4.07 2.09
CA ARG A 216 4.31 -3.90 1.04
C ARG A 216 3.74 -4.17 -0.34
N CYS A 217 4.34 -3.59 -1.37
CA CYS A 217 3.97 -3.85 -2.77
C CYS A 217 5.18 -4.36 -3.55
N PRO A 218 5.11 -5.53 -4.20
CA PRO A 218 6.21 -6.05 -5.02
C PRO A 218 6.63 -5.09 -6.13
N ALA A 219 5.68 -4.36 -6.72
CA ALA A 219 5.96 -3.37 -7.75
C ALA A 219 6.74 -2.14 -7.25
N ILE A 220 6.79 -1.92 -5.94
CA ILE A 220 7.63 -0.90 -5.29
C ILE A 220 8.95 -1.53 -4.81
N GLU A 221 8.88 -2.72 -4.19
CA GLU A 221 10.05 -3.38 -3.61
C GLU A 221 11.06 -3.84 -4.67
N ILE A 222 10.60 -4.43 -5.78
CA ILE A 222 11.47 -4.90 -6.87
C ILE A 222 12.39 -3.79 -7.40
N PRO A 223 11.88 -2.63 -7.86
CA PRO A 223 12.75 -1.55 -8.33
C PRO A 223 13.55 -0.89 -7.21
N ARG A 224 13.01 -0.79 -5.98
CA ARG A 224 13.73 -0.23 -4.84
C ARG A 224 14.98 -1.05 -4.49
N LEU A 225 14.86 -2.37 -4.58
CA LEU A 225 15.89 -3.34 -4.21
C LEU A 225 16.79 -3.75 -5.40
N GLY A 226 16.51 -3.24 -6.61
CA GLY A 226 17.30 -3.57 -7.80
C GLY A 226 17.18 -5.04 -8.24
N ILE A 227 16.04 -5.68 -7.97
CA ILE A 227 15.81 -7.09 -8.31
C ILE A 227 15.57 -7.19 -9.83
N GLY A 228 16.34 -8.05 -10.49
CA GLY A 228 16.18 -8.34 -11.92
C GLY A 228 14.95 -9.19 -12.22
N LYS A 229 14.65 -9.36 -13.51
CA LYS A 229 13.56 -10.26 -13.95
C LYS A 229 13.85 -11.69 -13.51
N VAL A 230 12.81 -12.39 -13.07
CA VAL A 230 12.89 -13.83 -12.84
C VAL A 230 12.82 -14.55 -14.18
N SER A 231 13.54 -15.67 -14.32
CA SER A 231 13.40 -16.54 -15.49
C SER A 231 11.95 -16.98 -15.59
N SER A 232 11.32 -16.71 -16.74
CA SER A 232 9.95 -17.18 -17.00
C SER A 232 9.91 -18.69 -16.88
N VAL A 233 8.97 -19.18 -16.08
CA VAL A 233 8.65 -20.62 -15.95
C VAL A 233 8.03 -21.13 -17.23
#